data_AF-A0AAV9ED59-F1
#
_entry.id   AF-A0AAV9ED59-F1
#
_cell.length_a   1.000
_cell.length_b   1.000
_cell.length_c   1.000
_cell.angle_alpha   90.00
_cell.angle_beta   90.00
_cell.angle_gamma   90.00
#
_symmetry.space_group_name_H-M   'P 1'
#
loop_
_entity.id
_entity.type
_entity.pdbx_description
1 polymer ?
#
loop_
_entity_poly.entity_id
_entity_poly.type
_entity_poly.pdbx_seq_one_letter_code
_entity_poly.pdbx_strand_id
1 'polypeptide(L)'
;MGFVEGKIDNEKPFRGKVFPKTYLPGGGTSDHDLVELVKDDRASLWEALEQHGALLFRSFRVDSAEDFSSVVDAFGWDEMPYEGAAGRTKKSNRVFTANEIPLDEPITFHHEMSQIKEPCSKIFFFCMEPSPEGGETAIVPSEVVVERMEEELPEVMEKFSQVGMIRILHTKVVEEEDGTKKKIWQRMLKSEDEDEARKRAMEKLSCNSLNFNEDGTADFVFGPMNPIRELGGKRLWFHYIQNYQCFDRDGIVTYGDGSPLPPQVVSVFDRILNENCVDVSWRKGDVLVVDNFRFQHARRPGKPPRSILVSVCK
;
A
#
# COMPACT_ATOMS: atom_id res chain seq x y z
N MET A 1 25.61 -17.43 13.94
CA MET A 1 25.53 -16.46 12.84
C MET A 1 24.07 -16.09 12.73
N GLY A 2 23.75 -14.79 12.64
CA GLY A 2 22.37 -14.31 12.76
C GLY A 2 22.26 -12.91 12.19
N PHE A 3 21.15 -12.24 12.43
CA PHE A 3 20.98 -10.86 12.00
C PHE A 3 21.89 -9.88 12.75
N VAL A 4 22.45 -8.92 12.03
CA VAL A 4 23.10 -7.73 12.58
C VAL A 4 22.27 -6.51 12.21
N GLU A 5 22.11 -5.58 13.15
CA GLU A 5 21.39 -4.34 12.88
C GLU A 5 22.19 -3.46 11.90
N GLY A 6 21.53 -3.11 10.81
CA GLY A 6 22.02 -2.17 9.80
C GLY A 6 21.43 -0.78 10.00
N LYS A 7 21.86 0.14 9.15
CA LYS A 7 21.37 1.52 9.11
C LYS A 7 21.18 1.96 7.66
N ILE A 8 20.15 2.76 7.41
CA ILE A 8 19.99 3.51 6.15
C ILE A 8 20.03 5.01 6.40
N ASP A 9 20.45 5.79 5.42
CA ASP A 9 20.82 7.21 5.60
C ASP A 9 19.66 8.09 6.08
N ASN A 10 18.42 7.74 5.73
CA ASN A 10 17.21 8.51 6.01
C ASN A 10 16.24 7.81 6.97
N GLU A 11 16.67 6.78 7.72
CA GLU A 11 15.83 6.18 8.76
C GLU A 11 15.39 7.21 9.80
N LYS A 12 14.16 7.11 10.28
CA LYS A 12 13.58 8.05 11.25
C LYS A 12 13.11 7.32 12.50
N PRO A 13 13.23 7.93 13.69
CA PRO A 13 12.57 7.42 14.87
C PRO A 13 11.08 7.76 14.85
N PHE A 14 10.24 6.83 15.27
CA PHE A 14 8.84 7.04 15.62
C PHE A 14 8.57 6.36 16.96
N ARG A 15 8.07 7.12 17.95
CA ARG A 15 7.85 6.65 19.33
C ARG A 15 9.07 5.94 19.95
N GLY A 16 10.26 6.45 19.68
CA GLY A 16 11.52 5.93 20.21
C GLY A 16 12.09 4.70 19.49
N LYS A 17 11.49 4.26 18.38
CA LYS A 17 11.95 3.13 17.55
C LYS A 17 12.23 3.59 16.13
N VAL A 18 13.34 3.16 15.53
CA VAL A 18 13.67 3.50 14.14
C VAL A 18 12.78 2.73 13.16
N PHE A 19 12.43 3.33 12.02
CA PHE A 19 11.78 2.61 10.93
C PHE A 19 12.41 2.99 9.58
N PRO A 20 12.50 2.04 8.62
CA PRO A 20 12.40 0.59 8.87
C PRO A 20 13.57 0.12 9.76
N LYS A 21 13.39 -0.96 10.52
CA LYS A 21 14.53 -1.63 11.15
C LYS A 21 15.28 -2.42 10.10
N THR A 22 16.58 -2.16 9.96
CA THR A 22 17.40 -2.80 8.93
C THR A 22 18.17 -3.98 9.51
N TYR A 23 18.16 -5.10 8.80
CA TYR A 23 18.88 -6.31 9.12
C TYR A 23 19.88 -6.65 8.01
N LEU A 24 21.10 -7.01 8.42
CA LEU A 24 22.22 -7.43 7.58
C LEU A 24 22.68 -8.84 8.00
N PRO A 25 23.35 -9.60 7.12
CA PRO A 25 23.94 -10.88 7.48
C PRO A 25 25.11 -10.73 8.47
N GLY A 26 25.08 -11.47 9.58
CA GLY A 26 26.17 -11.48 10.56
C GLY A 26 27.43 -12.15 10.04
N GLY A 27 28.55 -11.42 10.04
CA GLY A 27 29.83 -11.87 9.47
C GLY A 27 30.16 -11.25 8.11
N GLY A 28 29.27 -10.41 7.56
CA GLY A 28 29.57 -9.54 6.41
C GLY A 28 29.62 -10.24 5.04
N THR A 29 29.26 -11.52 4.96
CA THR A 29 29.17 -12.24 3.68
C THR A 29 27.72 -12.32 3.21
N SER A 30 27.47 -12.27 1.90
CA SER A 30 26.12 -12.41 1.32
C SER A 30 25.69 -13.87 1.16
N ASP A 31 26.51 -14.84 1.56
CA ASP A 31 26.24 -16.27 1.42
C ASP A 31 25.22 -16.80 2.45
N HIS A 32 24.71 -15.95 3.34
CA HIS A 32 23.69 -16.33 4.30
C HIS A 32 22.33 -16.47 3.64
N ASP A 33 21.71 -17.64 3.84
CA ASP A 33 20.35 -17.92 3.43
C ASP A 33 19.36 -17.17 4.35
N LEU A 34 18.68 -16.17 3.79
CA LEU A 34 17.66 -15.40 4.51
C LEU A 34 16.49 -16.30 4.97
N VAL A 35 16.16 -17.35 4.20
CA VAL A 35 15.04 -18.25 4.51
C VAL A 35 15.26 -18.96 5.84
N GLU A 36 16.44 -19.55 6.04
CA GLU A 36 16.77 -20.27 7.27
C GLU A 36 16.85 -19.32 8.47
N LEU A 37 17.46 -18.14 8.32
CA LEU A 37 17.51 -17.14 9.39
C LEU A 37 16.12 -16.64 9.79
N VAL A 38 15.21 -16.43 8.82
CA VAL A 38 13.82 -16.05 9.10
C VAL A 38 13.08 -17.17 9.83
N LYS A 39 13.31 -18.45 9.48
CA LYS A 39 12.69 -19.57 10.19
C LYS A 39 13.17 -19.66 11.65
N ASP A 40 14.47 -19.51 11.86
CA ASP A 40 15.09 -19.61 13.19
C ASP A 40 14.66 -18.48 14.13
N ASP A 41 14.57 -17.24 13.62
CA ASP A 41 14.28 -16.04 14.43
C ASP A 41 12.85 -15.49 14.23
N ARG A 42 11.94 -16.29 13.66
CA ARG A 42 10.59 -15.84 13.23
C ARG A 42 9.84 -15.03 14.28
N ALA A 43 9.76 -15.54 15.51
CA ALA A 43 9.03 -14.89 16.59
C ALA A 43 9.60 -13.50 16.93
N SER A 44 10.93 -13.39 16.98
CA SER A 44 11.61 -12.11 17.23
C SER A 44 11.46 -11.13 16.07
N LEU A 45 11.43 -11.61 14.81
CA LEU A 45 11.14 -10.77 13.65
C LEU A 45 9.70 -10.27 13.66
N TRP A 46 8.73 -11.09 14.06
CA TRP A 46 7.33 -10.65 14.20
C TRP A 46 7.19 -9.57 15.27
N GLU A 47 7.83 -9.74 16.44
CA GLU A 47 7.86 -8.72 17.49
C GLU A 47 8.56 -7.45 17.00
N ALA A 48 9.67 -7.58 16.28
CA ALA A 48 10.36 -6.44 15.70
C ALA A 48 9.48 -5.70 14.69
N LEU A 49 8.74 -6.41 13.85
CA LEU A 49 7.80 -5.79 12.91
C LEU A 49 6.67 -5.06 13.65
N GLU A 50 6.18 -5.61 14.76
CA GLU A 50 5.18 -4.94 15.58
C GLU A 50 5.70 -3.61 16.17
N GLN A 51 6.94 -3.59 16.63
CA GLN A 51 7.57 -2.42 17.26
C GLN A 51 8.02 -1.35 16.25
N HIS A 52 8.55 -1.78 15.11
CA HIS A 52 9.19 -0.90 14.12
C HIS A 52 8.32 -0.63 12.90
N GLY A 53 7.26 -1.43 12.68
CA GLY A 53 6.30 -1.28 11.60
C GLY A 53 6.78 -1.68 10.21
N ALA A 54 8.09 -1.65 9.97
CA ALA A 54 8.70 -2.16 8.76
C ALA A 54 10.10 -2.74 9.05
N LEU A 55 10.44 -3.82 8.34
CA LEU A 55 11.73 -4.49 8.40
C LEU A 55 12.37 -4.53 7.02
N LEU A 56 13.62 -4.09 6.90
CA LEU A 56 14.41 -4.14 5.67
C LEU A 56 15.53 -5.17 5.82
N PHE A 57 15.53 -6.20 4.98
CA PHE A 57 16.60 -7.18 4.87
C PHE A 57 17.47 -6.81 3.68
N ARG A 58 18.76 -6.58 3.93
CA ARG A 58 19.70 -6.08 2.93
C ARG A 58 20.97 -6.89 2.90
N SER A 59 21.55 -7.03 1.70
CA SER A 59 22.77 -7.80 1.44
C SER A 59 22.64 -9.31 1.69
N PHE A 60 21.42 -9.86 1.59
CA PHE A 60 21.17 -11.30 1.54
C PHE A 60 21.06 -11.78 0.08
N ARG A 61 21.28 -13.07 -0.13
CA ARG A 61 21.14 -13.69 -1.45
C ARG A 61 19.68 -14.00 -1.77
N VAL A 62 18.99 -13.03 -2.37
CA VAL A 62 17.63 -13.19 -2.92
C VAL A 62 17.69 -12.72 -4.37
N ASP A 63 17.74 -13.64 -5.32
CA ASP A 63 18.08 -13.32 -6.71
C ASP A 63 16.90 -13.52 -7.69
N SER A 64 15.82 -14.16 -7.23
CA SER A 64 14.70 -14.57 -8.06
C SER A 64 13.34 -14.40 -7.38
N ALA A 65 12.25 -14.55 -8.17
CA ALA A 65 10.89 -14.55 -7.66
C ALA A 65 10.61 -15.79 -6.78
N GLU A 66 11.29 -16.91 -7.03
CA GLU A 66 11.23 -18.16 -6.28
C GLU A 66 11.92 -18.03 -4.92
N ASP A 67 13.10 -17.39 -4.87
CA ASP A 67 13.78 -17.08 -3.61
C ASP A 67 12.92 -16.15 -2.76
N PHE A 68 12.38 -15.09 -3.37
CA PHE A 68 11.48 -14.16 -2.68
C PHE A 68 10.22 -14.86 -2.16
N SER A 69 9.59 -15.74 -2.94
CA SER A 69 8.45 -16.55 -2.48
C SER A 69 8.84 -17.41 -1.27
N SER A 70 10.03 -18.00 -1.28
CA SER A 70 10.53 -18.83 -0.18
C SER A 70 10.78 -18.02 1.09
N VAL A 71 11.26 -16.78 0.97
CA VAL A 71 11.40 -15.84 2.09
C VAL A 71 10.02 -15.48 2.67
N VAL A 72 9.03 -15.19 1.83
CA VAL A 72 7.65 -14.92 2.28
C VAL A 72 7.09 -16.12 3.04
N ASP A 73 7.27 -17.34 2.52
CA ASP A 73 6.81 -18.57 3.16
C ASP A 73 7.53 -18.84 4.48
N ALA A 74 8.80 -18.45 4.59
CA ALA A 74 9.59 -18.57 5.82
C ALA A 74 9.00 -17.76 6.99
N PHE A 75 8.31 -16.63 6.71
CA PHE A 75 7.60 -15.88 7.74
C PHE A 75 6.38 -16.62 8.28
N GLY A 76 5.80 -17.57 7.54
CA GLY A 76 4.73 -18.44 8.02
C GLY A 76 3.34 -17.80 8.13
N TRP A 77 3.11 -16.63 7.52
CA TRP A 77 1.77 -16.04 7.40
C TRP A 77 0.98 -16.68 6.27
N ASP A 78 -0.35 -16.71 6.44
CA ASP A 78 -1.26 -17.25 5.44
C ASP A 78 -1.27 -16.40 4.18
N GLU A 79 -1.34 -17.08 3.03
CA GLU A 79 -1.50 -16.41 1.74
C GLU A 79 -2.80 -15.62 1.71
N MET A 80 -2.73 -14.43 1.13
CA MET A 80 -3.90 -13.73 0.68
C MET A 80 -3.89 -13.67 -0.85
N PRO A 81 -4.92 -14.18 -1.54
CA PRO A 81 -5.06 -13.94 -2.97
C PRO A 81 -5.01 -12.44 -3.25
N TYR A 82 -4.27 -12.02 -4.27
CA TYR A 82 -4.23 -10.60 -4.62
C TYR A 82 -5.58 -10.15 -5.19
N GLU A 83 -6.28 -9.28 -4.47
CA GLU A 83 -7.61 -8.76 -4.85
C GLU A 83 -7.63 -7.25 -5.13
N GLY A 84 -6.48 -6.66 -5.50
CA GLY A 84 -6.39 -5.24 -5.84
C GLY A 84 -6.84 -4.91 -7.27
N ALA A 85 -7.16 -3.64 -7.51
CA ALA A 85 -7.65 -3.13 -8.80
C ALA A 85 -6.56 -2.87 -9.86
N ALA A 86 -5.27 -2.92 -9.47
CA ALA A 86 -4.16 -2.71 -10.38
C ALA A 86 -3.86 -3.96 -11.21
N GLY A 87 -3.53 -3.77 -12.50
CA GLY A 87 -2.99 -4.85 -13.34
C GLY A 87 -1.70 -5.36 -12.73
N ARG A 88 -1.65 -6.67 -12.45
CA ARG A 88 -0.43 -7.34 -11.98
C ARG A 88 -0.25 -8.67 -12.71
N THR A 89 0.98 -8.96 -13.08
CA THR A 89 1.35 -10.26 -13.65
C THR A 89 1.85 -11.18 -12.53
N LYS A 90 1.23 -12.36 -12.38
CA LYS A 90 1.72 -13.40 -11.46
C LYS A 90 3.08 -13.91 -11.95
N LYS A 91 4.09 -13.88 -11.09
CA LYS A 91 5.46 -14.33 -11.41
C LYS A 91 5.79 -15.69 -10.77
N SER A 92 5.32 -15.92 -9.55
CA SER A 92 5.39 -17.23 -8.86
C SER A 92 4.18 -17.37 -7.91
N ASN A 93 4.14 -18.41 -7.06
CA ASN A 93 2.96 -18.75 -6.23
C ASN A 93 2.30 -17.53 -5.56
N ARG A 94 3.06 -16.78 -4.76
CA ARG A 94 2.60 -15.64 -3.97
C ARG A 94 3.10 -14.28 -4.49
N VAL A 95 3.78 -14.28 -5.63
CA VAL A 95 4.56 -13.12 -6.09
C VAL A 95 3.95 -12.52 -7.35
N PHE A 96 3.77 -11.21 -7.31
CA PHE A 96 3.21 -10.40 -8.38
C PHE A 96 4.16 -9.26 -8.74
N THR A 97 4.04 -8.71 -9.95
CA THR A 97 4.68 -7.43 -10.29
C THR A 97 4.03 -6.28 -9.51
N ALA A 98 4.81 -5.28 -9.09
CA ALA A 98 4.25 -4.03 -8.57
C ALA A 98 3.47 -3.26 -9.65
N ASN A 99 2.54 -2.38 -9.22
CA ASN A 99 1.62 -1.61 -10.09
C ASN A 99 2.27 -1.05 -11.36
N GLU A 100 1.57 -1.18 -12.49
CA GLU A 100 2.01 -0.82 -13.85
C GLU A 100 1.79 0.67 -14.22
N ILE A 101 1.64 1.56 -13.22
CA ILE A 101 1.59 3.01 -13.47
C ILE A 101 2.96 3.47 -14.03
N PRO A 102 3.02 4.35 -15.05
CA PRO A 102 4.26 4.87 -15.61
C PRO A 102 5.27 5.29 -14.54
N LEU A 103 6.53 4.90 -14.75
CA LEU A 103 7.54 4.98 -13.69
C LEU A 103 7.90 6.43 -13.30
N ASP A 104 7.73 7.37 -14.21
CA ASP A 104 7.89 8.81 -14.02
C ASP A 104 6.74 9.47 -13.22
N GLU A 105 5.61 8.79 -13.06
CA GLU A 105 4.52 9.22 -12.18
C GLU A 105 4.70 8.67 -10.75
N PRO A 106 4.35 9.46 -9.71
CA PRO A 106 4.33 8.97 -8.34
C PRO A 106 3.11 8.07 -8.08
N ILE A 107 3.24 7.16 -7.12
CA ILE A 107 2.08 6.51 -6.49
C ILE A 107 1.93 7.14 -5.11
N THR A 108 0.75 7.69 -4.80
CA THR A 108 0.50 8.37 -3.52
C THR A 108 0.49 7.39 -2.34
N PHE A 109 0.62 7.92 -1.13
CA PHE A 109 0.62 7.11 0.09
C PHE A 109 -0.72 6.41 0.30
N HIS A 110 -0.68 5.13 0.62
CA HIS A 110 -1.86 4.32 0.87
C HIS A 110 -1.55 3.09 1.72
N HIS A 111 -2.61 2.52 2.28
CA HIS A 111 -2.61 1.14 2.75
C HIS A 111 -3.02 0.22 1.60
N GLU A 112 -2.29 -0.89 1.42
CA GLU A 112 -2.59 -1.87 0.38
C GLU A 112 -4.01 -2.42 0.59
N MET A 113 -4.80 -2.42 -0.49
CA MET A 113 -6.18 -2.91 -0.50
C MET A 113 -7.12 -2.29 0.55
N SER A 114 -6.93 -1.03 0.94
CA SER A 114 -7.81 -0.35 1.92
C SER A 114 -9.30 -0.25 1.55
N GLN A 115 -9.68 -0.63 0.32
CA GLN A 115 -11.04 -0.61 -0.22
C GLN A 115 -11.74 -1.98 -0.21
N ILE A 116 -11.06 -3.05 0.21
CA ILE A 116 -11.69 -4.37 0.40
C ILE A 116 -12.08 -4.55 1.87
N LYS A 117 -13.04 -5.43 2.16
CA LYS A 117 -13.51 -5.67 3.53
C LYS A 117 -12.44 -6.26 4.45
N GLU A 118 -11.62 -7.16 3.91
CA GLU A 118 -10.55 -7.85 4.62
C GLU A 118 -9.19 -7.52 3.98
N PRO A 119 -8.63 -6.32 4.24
CA PRO A 119 -7.31 -5.94 3.70
C PRO A 119 -6.20 -6.82 4.27
N CYS A 120 -5.12 -7.01 3.50
CA CYS A 120 -3.92 -7.70 3.99
C CYS A 120 -3.36 -7.01 5.23
N SER A 121 -2.82 -7.80 6.16
CA SER A 121 -2.12 -7.24 7.32
C SER A 121 -0.64 -6.98 7.04
N LYS A 122 -0.05 -7.65 6.03
CA LYS A 122 1.37 -7.52 5.66
C LYS A 122 1.53 -7.38 4.16
N ILE A 123 2.47 -6.54 3.76
CA ILE A 123 2.96 -6.44 2.39
C ILE A 123 4.48 -6.60 2.36
N PHE A 124 4.95 -7.37 1.39
CA PHE A 124 6.35 -7.57 1.10
C PHE A 124 6.69 -6.91 -0.23
N PHE A 125 7.88 -6.32 -0.30
CA PHE A 125 8.49 -5.81 -1.52
C PHE A 125 9.86 -6.45 -1.70
N PHE A 126 10.19 -6.84 -2.92
CA PHE A 126 11.50 -7.38 -3.29
C PHE A 126 12.08 -6.65 -4.48
N CYS A 127 13.32 -6.19 -4.35
CA CYS A 127 14.03 -5.54 -5.44
C CYS A 127 14.79 -6.54 -6.29
N MET A 128 14.19 -6.89 -7.43
CA MET A 128 14.85 -7.69 -8.47
C MET A 128 15.81 -6.84 -9.30
N GLU A 129 15.41 -5.60 -9.63
CA GLU A 129 16.23 -4.61 -10.33
C GLU A 129 15.92 -3.19 -9.79
N PRO A 130 16.89 -2.49 -9.18
CA PRO A 130 16.67 -1.14 -8.69
C PRO A 130 16.58 -0.14 -9.84
N SER A 131 15.89 0.97 -9.59
CA SER A 131 15.92 2.11 -10.51
C SER A 131 17.32 2.73 -10.52
N PRO A 132 17.90 3.13 -11.68
CA PRO A 132 19.13 3.89 -11.72
C PRO A 132 19.00 5.29 -11.08
N GLU A 133 17.79 5.84 -11.02
CA GLU A 133 17.48 7.13 -10.42
C GLU A 133 16.05 7.12 -9.84
N GLY A 134 15.86 7.59 -8.61
CA GLY A 134 14.56 7.61 -7.93
C GLY A 134 13.94 6.23 -7.73
N GLY A 135 12.62 6.11 -7.85
CA GLY A 135 11.89 4.85 -7.79
C GLY A 135 11.87 4.17 -6.41
N GLU A 136 12.18 4.92 -5.35
CA GLU A 136 12.11 4.47 -3.97
C GLU A 136 10.69 4.05 -3.59
N THR A 137 10.61 3.15 -2.61
CA THR A 137 9.36 2.88 -1.90
C THR A 137 9.37 3.72 -0.62
N ALA A 138 8.51 4.72 -0.56
CA ALA A 138 8.37 5.55 0.63
C ALA A 138 7.44 4.88 1.63
N ILE A 139 7.77 4.90 2.92
CA ILE A 139 6.92 4.37 4.00
C ILE A 139 6.73 5.40 5.11
N VAL A 140 5.56 5.42 5.74
CA VAL A 140 5.23 6.38 6.81
C VAL A 140 4.29 5.76 7.85
N PRO A 141 4.48 6.00 9.17
CA PRO A 141 3.55 5.54 10.20
C PRO A 141 2.21 6.26 10.06
N SER A 142 1.09 5.54 10.04
CA SER A 142 -0.24 6.15 9.88
C SER A 142 -0.73 6.89 11.12
N GLU A 143 -0.15 6.59 12.29
CA GLU A 143 -0.41 7.28 13.56
C GLU A 143 0.01 8.75 13.49
N VAL A 144 1.20 9.04 12.92
CA VAL A 144 1.74 10.42 12.86
C VAL A 144 0.84 11.33 12.03
N VAL A 145 0.13 10.77 11.05
CA VAL A 145 -0.78 11.52 10.18
C VAL A 145 -1.98 12.00 10.97
N VAL A 146 -2.54 11.16 11.85
CA VAL A 146 -3.65 11.56 12.73
C VAL A 146 -3.21 12.66 13.68
N GLU A 147 -2.11 12.44 14.40
CA GLU A 147 -1.56 13.38 15.38
C GLU A 147 -1.33 14.77 14.75
N ARG A 148 -0.66 14.80 13.59
CA ARG A 148 -0.36 16.05 12.88
C ARG A 148 -1.59 16.71 12.28
N MET A 149 -2.56 15.95 11.79
CA MET A 149 -3.80 16.53 11.28
C MET A 149 -4.64 17.15 12.41
N GLU A 150 -4.62 16.58 13.61
CA GLU A 150 -5.27 17.17 14.80
C GLU A 150 -4.58 18.46 15.26
N GLU A 151 -3.26 18.50 15.20
CA GLU A 151 -2.48 19.70 15.52
C GLU A 151 -2.72 20.82 14.50
N GLU A 152 -2.72 20.51 13.21
CA GLU A 152 -2.70 21.51 12.14
C GLU A 152 -4.09 21.91 11.62
N LEU A 153 -5.06 20.99 11.67
CA LEU A 153 -6.42 21.18 11.16
C LEU A 153 -7.48 20.63 12.14
N PRO A 154 -7.53 21.07 13.41
CA PRO A 154 -8.44 20.53 14.42
C PRO A 154 -9.92 20.63 14.03
N GLU A 155 -10.33 21.71 13.37
CA GLU A 155 -11.72 21.89 12.91
C GLU A 155 -12.13 20.87 11.83
N VAL A 156 -11.18 20.49 10.96
CA VAL A 156 -11.39 19.46 9.93
C VAL A 156 -11.54 18.09 10.59
N MET A 157 -10.69 17.80 11.59
CA MET A 157 -10.72 16.55 12.34
C MET A 157 -12.00 16.41 13.17
N GLU A 158 -12.45 17.50 13.79
CA GLU A 158 -13.74 17.55 14.49
C GLU A 158 -14.90 17.31 13.52
N LYS A 159 -14.87 17.90 12.33
CA LYS A 159 -15.91 17.63 11.34
C LYS A 159 -15.89 16.17 10.87
N PHE A 160 -14.71 15.59 10.64
CA PHE A 160 -14.60 14.15 10.34
C PHE A 160 -15.15 13.27 11.45
N SER A 161 -14.98 13.64 12.72
CA SER A 161 -15.52 12.86 13.86
C SER A 161 -17.05 12.87 13.89
N GLN A 162 -17.68 13.97 13.44
CA GLN A 162 -19.13 14.15 13.44
C GLN A 162 -19.81 13.49 12.24
N VAL A 163 -19.27 13.66 11.04
CA VAL A 163 -19.95 13.23 9.80
C VAL A 163 -19.19 12.19 9.00
N GLY A 164 -17.93 11.89 9.33
CA GLY A 164 -17.09 10.99 8.55
C GLY A 164 -16.68 11.58 7.20
N MET A 165 -16.31 10.70 6.27
CA MET A 165 -15.94 11.00 4.89
C MET A 165 -16.71 10.13 3.90
N ILE A 166 -16.98 10.68 2.71
CA ILE A 166 -17.44 9.91 1.55
C ILE A 166 -16.35 9.95 0.49
N ARG A 167 -16.06 8.79 -0.11
CA ARG A 167 -15.24 8.68 -1.31
C ARG A 167 -16.05 8.06 -2.43
N ILE A 168 -16.09 8.73 -3.58
CA ILE A 168 -16.73 8.19 -4.78
C ILE A 168 -15.64 7.88 -5.79
N LEU A 169 -15.65 6.66 -6.32
CA LEU A 169 -14.76 6.22 -7.40
C LEU A 169 -15.59 6.05 -8.67
N HIS A 170 -15.42 6.97 -9.60
CA HIS A 170 -16.04 6.97 -10.92
C HIS A 170 -15.18 6.15 -11.89
N THR A 171 -15.75 5.09 -12.44
CA THR A 171 -15.07 4.30 -13.47
C THR A 171 -15.21 4.91 -14.85
N LYS A 172 -14.27 4.62 -15.75
CA LYS A 172 -14.31 5.10 -17.15
C LYS A 172 -14.69 3.98 -18.11
N VAL A 173 -15.01 4.36 -19.34
CA VAL A 173 -15.00 3.48 -20.50
C VAL A 173 -13.72 3.78 -21.27
N VAL A 174 -12.86 2.78 -21.40
CA VAL A 174 -11.54 2.90 -22.05
C VAL A 174 -11.58 2.18 -23.38
N GLU A 175 -11.07 2.83 -24.43
CA GLU A 175 -10.89 2.22 -25.75
C GLU A 175 -9.52 1.53 -25.82
N GLU A 176 -9.49 0.26 -26.21
CA GLU A 176 -8.25 -0.50 -26.41
C GLU A 176 -7.69 -0.30 -27.82
N GLU A 177 -6.45 -0.77 -28.05
CA GLU A 177 -5.76 -0.65 -29.34
C GLU A 177 -6.52 -1.30 -30.51
N ASP A 178 -7.36 -2.30 -30.22
CA ASP A 178 -8.20 -2.98 -31.20
C ASP A 178 -9.54 -2.25 -31.47
N GLY A 179 -9.76 -1.09 -30.85
CA GLY A 179 -10.97 -0.28 -30.95
C GLY A 179 -12.12 -0.72 -30.03
N THR A 180 -11.92 -1.75 -29.20
CA THR A 180 -12.94 -2.22 -28.26
C THR A 180 -13.08 -1.27 -27.09
N LYS A 181 -14.32 -0.87 -26.78
CA LYS A 181 -14.64 -0.08 -25.58
C LYS A 181 -14.90 -0.99 -24.39
N LYS A 182 -14.02 -0.94 -23.39
CA LYS A 182 -14.16 -1.69 -22.14
C LYS A 182 -14.63 -0.81 -20.99
N LYS A 183 -15.72 -1.23 -20.35
CA LYS A 183 -16.19 -0.62 -19.11
C LYS A 183 -15.29 -1.07 -17.97
N ILE A 184 -14.66 -0.14 -17.26
CA ILE A 184 -13.64 -0.49 -16.26
C ILE A 184 -14.23 -1.26 -15.08
N TRP A 185 -15.49 -1.00 -14.71
CA TRP A 185 -16.17 -1.78 -13.66
C TRP A 185 -16.31 -3.27 -14.02
N GLN A 186 -16.51 -3.61 -15.31
CA GLN A 186 -16.63 -5.00 -15.75
C GLN A 186 -15.32 -5.76 -15.52
N ARG A 187 -14.18 -5.11 -15.80
CA ARG A 187 -12.85 -5.64 -15.51
C ARG A 187 -12.62 -5.80 -14.01
N MET A 188 -12.96 -4.79 -13.21
CA MET A 188 -12.76 -4.80 -11.76
C MET A 188 -13.59 -5.89 -11.07
N LEU A 189 -14.86 -6.05 -11.47
CA LEU A 189 -15.79 -6.99 -10.86
C LEU A 189 -15.86 -8.32 -11.60
N LYS A 190 -15.12 -8.46 -12.71
CA LYS A 190 -15.04 -9.64 -13.59
C LYS A 190 -16.41 -10.12 -14.07
N SER A 191 -17.33 -9.20 -14.32
CA SER A 191 -18.73 -9.48 -14.69
C SER A 191 -19.17 -8.50 -15.77
N GLU A 192 -20.00 -8.97 -16.71
CA GLU A 192 -20.69 -8.11 -17.68
C GLU A 192 -22.11 -7.75 -17.24
N ASP A 193 -22.67 -8.51 -16.29
CA ASP A 193 -24.00 -8.32 -15.72
C ASP A 193 -23.94 -7.41 -14.48
N GLU A 194 -24.84 -6.43 -14.43
CA GLU A 194 -24.89 -5.40 -13.38
C GLU A 194 -25.29 -5.96 -12.01
N ASP A 195 -26.20 -6.94 -11.96
CA ASP A 195 -26.67 -7.54 -10.71
C ASP A 195 -25.59 -8.44 -10.09
N GLU A 196 -24.94 -9.26 -10.91
CA GLU A 196 -23.78 -10.05 -10.50
C GLU A 196 -22.61 -9.16 -10.07
N ALA A 197 -22.34 -8.09 -10.82
CA ALA A 197 -21.31 -7.12 -10.47
C ALA A 197 -21.60 -6.46 -9.11
N ARG A 198 -22.85 -6.04 -8.88
CA ARG A 198 -23.28 -5.48 -7.60
C ARG A 198 -23.10 -6.48 -6.46
N LYS A 199 -23.50 -7.75 -6.66
CA LYS A 199 -23.29 -8.81 -5.66
C LYS A 199 -21.81 -8.97 -5.31
N ARG A 200 -20.94 -9.10 -6.32
CA ARG A 200 -19.49 -9.25 -6.10
C ARG A 200 -18.87 -8.03 -5.41
N ALA A 201 -19.30 -6.83 -5.77
CA ALA A 201 -18.87 -5.60 -5.11
C ALA A 201 -19.29 -5.61 -3.63
N MET A 202 -20.56 -5.88 -3.34
CA MET A 202 -21.08 -5.93 -1.97
C MET A 202 -20.50 -7.07 -1.14
N GLU A 203 -20.04 -8.16 -1.75
CA GLU A 203 -19.36 -9.26 -1.05
C GLU A 203 -17.93 -8.88 -0.65
N LYS A 204 -17.17 -8.26 -1.57
CA LYS A 204 -15.71 -8.08 -1.42
C LYS A 204 -15.26 -6.68 -1.02
N LEU A 205 -15.90 -5.65 -1.55
CA LEU A 205 -15.51 -4.26 -1.36
C LEU A 205 -16.16 -3.69 -0.11
N SER A 206 -15.54 -2.66 0.46
CA SER A 206 -16.10 -1.88 1.56
C SER A 206 -17.04 -0.75 1.08
N CYS A 207 -17.41 -0.72 -0.20
CA CYS A 207 -18.35 0.27 -0.71
C CYS A 207 -19.77 0.02 -0.18
N ASN A 208 -20.49 1.11 0.06
CA ASN A 208 -21.88 1.12 0.51
C ASN A 208 -22.86 0.97 -0.66
N SER A 209 -22.47 1.44 -1.85
CA SER A 209 -23.27 1.27 -3.07
C SER A 209 -22.40 1.21 -4.33
N LEU A 210 -22.99 0.63 -5.37
CA LEU A 210 -22.49 0.62 -6.74
C LEU A 210 -23.63 1.07 -7.67
N ASN A 211 -23.45 2.22 -8.31
CA ASN A 211 -24.44 2.81 -9.20
C ASN A 211 -23.93 2.73 -10.64
N PHE A 212 -24.73 2.18 -11.57
CA PHE A 212 -24.39 2.12 -12.99
C PHE A 212 -24.99 3.32 -13.72
N ASN A 213 -24.23 3.88 -14.65
CA ASN A 213 -24.60 5.07 -15.41
C ASN A 213 -24.93 4.70 -16.87
N GLU A 214 -25.78 5.51 -17.51
CA GLU A 214 -26.24 5.27 -18.89
C GLU A 214 -25.10 5.26 -19.93
N ASP A 215 -24.00 5.96 -19.65
CA ASP A 215 -22.80 6.02 -20.50
C ASP A 215 -21.90 4.78 -20.37
N GLY A 216 -22.30 3.80 -19.56
CA GLY A 216 -21.55 2.56 -19.31
C GLY A 216 -20.52 2.66 -18.20
N THR A 217 -20.40 3.81 -17.54
CA THR A 217 -19.59 3.97 -16.33
C THR A 217 -20.32 3.47 -15.09
N ALA A 218 -19.63 3.45 -13.95
CA ALA A 218 -20.20 3.12 -12.66
C ALA A 218 -19.48 3.84 -11.52
N ASP A 219 -20.24 4.16 -10.47
CA ASP A 219 -19.80 4.88 -9.28
C ASP A 219 -19.79 3.95 -8.07
N PHE A 220 -18.61 3.75 -7.49
CA PHE A 220 -18.46 3.05 -6.22
C PHE A 220 -18.45 4.08 -5.10
N VAL A 221 -19.45 4.04 -4.22
CA VAL A 221 -19.57 4.98 -3.11
C VAL A 221 -19.12 4.30 -1.82
N PHE A 222 -18.08 4.86 -1.20
CA PHE A 222 -17.54 4.41 0.08
C PHE A 222 -17.86 5.45 1.15
N GLY A 223 -18.47 5.00 2.24
CA GLY A 223 -18.86 5.84 3.37
C GLY A 223 -20.34 6.26 3.38
N PRO A 224 -20.75 7.11 4.34
CA PRO A 224 -19.90 7.80 5.31
C PRO A 224 -19.06 6.85 6.17
N MET A 225 -17.74 7.07 6.21
CA MET A 225 -16.79 6.25 6.97
C MET A 225 -15.87 7.14 7.81
N ASN A 226 -15.35 6.63 8.92
CA ASN A 226 -14.32 7.35 9.66
C ASN A 226 -12.98 7.21 8.91
N PRO A 227 -12.27 8.30 8.56
CA PRO A 227 -10.94 8.21 7.95
C PRO A 227 -9.92 7.50 8.88
N ILE A 228 -10.19 7.48 10.18
CA ILE A 228 -9.35 6.92 11.23
C ILE A 228 -9.85 5.53 11.59
N ARG A 229 -8.95 4.55 11.54
CA ARG A 229 -9.16 3.20 12.08
C ARG A 229 -8.52 3.08 13.45
N GLU A 230 -9.26 2.55 14.42
CA GLU A 230 -8.72 2.18 15.72
C GLU A 230 -8.27 0.71 15.72
N LEU A 231 -7.02 0.47 16.11
CA LEU A 231 -6.44 -0.87 16.18
C LEU A 231 -5.44 -0.96 17.33
N GLY A 232 -5.68 -1.84 18.30
CA GLY A 232 -4.77 -2.03 19.44
C GLY A 232 -4.56 -0.77 20.27
N GLY A 233 -5.60 0.07 20.41
CA GLY A 233 -5.52 1.35 21.14
C GLY A 233 -4.83 2.48 20.36
N LYS A 234 -4.48 2.27 19.09
CA LYS A 234 -3.86 3.26 18.22
C LYS A 234 -4.86 3.79 17.20
N ARG A 235 -4.71 5.06 16.82
CA ARG A 235 -5.52 5.74 15.81
C ARG A 235 -4.72 5.89 14.53
N LEU A 236 -5.20 5.30 13.44
CA LEU A 236 -4.46 5.13 12.20
C LEU A 236 -5.23 5.79 11.06
N TRP A 237 -4.60 6.71 10.34
CA TRP A 237 -5.20 7.25 9.12
C TRP A 237 -5.20 6.17 8.03
N PHE A 238 -6.36 5.59 7.70
CA PHE A 238 -6.43 4.37 6.89
C PHE A 238 -6.97 4.58 5.47
N HIS A 239 -7.78 5.62 5.26
CA HIS A 239 -8.50 5.84 4.01
C HIS A 239 -7.88 6.93 3.13
N TYR A 240 -8.05 6.80 1.81
CA TYR A 240 -7.60 7.80 0.84
C TYR A 240 -8.35 9.12 1.01
N ILE A 241 -7.62 10.22 1.18
CA ILE A 241 -8.17 11.58 1.16
C ILE A 241 -7.85 12.36 -0.12
N GLN A 242 -6.79 11.97 -0.83
CA GLN A 242 -6.44 12.61 -2.11
C GLN A 242 -7.49 12.25 -3.16
N ASN A 243 -7.88 13.26 -3.94
CA ASN A 243 -8.56 13.01 -5.19
C ASN A 243 -7.62 12.22 -6.10
N TYR A 244 -8.20 11.33 -6.89
CA TYR A 244 -7.47 10.45 -7.77
C TYR A 244 -7.94 10.69 -9.19
N GLN A 245 -7.02 10.86 -10.14
CA GLN A 245 -7.35 10.92 -11.56
C GLN A 245 -6.36 10.02 -12.28
N CYS A 246 -6.89 9.02 -12.98
CA CYS A 246 -6.09 8.10 -13.77
C CYS A 246 -6.83 7.82 -15.08
N PHE A 247 -6.16 7.13 -16.01
CA PHE A 247 -6.75 6.79 -17.31
C PHE A 247 -8.00 5.91 -17.19
N ASP A 248 -8.15 5.15 -16.10
CA ASP A 248 -9.26 4.20 -15.91
C ASP A 248 -10.34 4.65 -14.92
N ARG A 249 -10.04 5.58 -14.00
CA ARG A 249 -10.95 6.02 -12.93
C ARG A 249 -10.64 7.42 -12.45
N ASP A 250 -11.66 8.07 -11.90
CA ASP A 250 -11.54 9.28 -11.09
C ASP A 250 -12.07 9.03 -9.68
N GLY A 251 -11.52 9.70 -8.68
CA GLY A 251 -11.86 9.57 -7.27
C GLY A 251 -12.03 10.94 -6.64
N ILE A 252 -13.18 11.15 -6.00
CA ILE A 252 -13.50 12.39 -5.29
C ILE A 252 -13.75 12.07 -3.83
N VAL A 253 -13.24 12.91 -2.94
CA VAL A 253 -13.44 12.80 -1.49
C VAL A 253 -14.17 14.04 -0.95
N THR A 254 -15.16 13.82 -0.10
CA THR A 254 -15.96 14.83 0.60
C THR A 254 -16.10 14.46 2.07
N TYR A 255 -16.61 15.37 2.89
CA TYR A 255 -17.14 14.99 4.20
C TYR A 255 -18.34 14.05 4.04
N GLY A 256 -18.68 13.30 5.08
CA GLY A 256 -19.79 12.34 4.99
C GLY A 256 -21.18 12.97 4.94
N ASP A 257 -21.29 14.29 5.13
CA ASP A 257 -22.48 15.09 4.81
C ASP A 257 -22.53 15.54 3.34
N GLY A 258 -21.54 15.15 2.52
CA GLY A 258 -21.40 15.52 1.11
C GLY A 258 -20.78 16.91 0.88
N SER A 259 -20.48 17.68 1.93
CA SER A 259 -19.83 18.99 1.77
C SER A 259 -18.36 18.84 1.34
N PRO A 260 -17.83 19.78 0.54
CA PRO A 260 -16.46 19.69 0.07
C PRO A 260 -15.45 19.81 1.21
N LEU A 261 -14.32 19.12 1.08
CA LEU A 261 -13.17 19.35 1.95
C LEU A 261 -12.59 20.75 1.70
N PRO A 262 -12.11 21.47 2.74
CA PRO A 262 -11.39 22.72 2.54
C PRO A 262 -10.18 22.53 1.62
N PRO A 263 -9.86 23.50 0.74
CA PRO A 263 -8.83 23.34 -0.29
C PRO A 263 -7.43 22.97 0.24
N GLN A 264 -7.11 23.36 1.48
CA GLN A 264 -5.83 23.10 2.12
C GLN A 264 -5.68 21.69 2.69
N VAL A 265 -6.76 20.92 2.84
CA VAL A 265 -6.72 19.62 3.54
C VAL A 265 -5.76 18.66 2.85
N VAL A 266 -5.87 18.52 1.53
CA VAL A 266 -5.03 17.59 0.76
C VAL A 266 -3.56 18.02 0.77
N SER A 267 -3.28 19.33 0.64
CA SER A 267 -1.90 19.81 0.62
C SER A 267 -1.20 19.72 1.98
N VAL A 268 -1.92 19.97 3.08
CA VAL A 268 -1.42 19.76 4.44
C VAL A 268 -1.19 18.26 4.68
N PHE A 269 -2.13 17.41 4.29
CA PHE A 269 -2.02 15.97 4.42
C PHE A 269 -0.79 15.41 3.67
N ASP A 270 -0.61 15.80 2.41
CA ASP A 270 0.54 15.40 1.60
C ASP A 270 1.86 15.89 2.19
N ARG A 271 1.89 17.12 2.70
CA ARG A 271 3.09 17.65 3.37
C ARG A 271 3.42 16.85 4.63
N ILE A 272 2.44 16.56 5.49
CA ILE A 272 2.63 15.73 6.69
C ILE A 272 3.22 14.36 6.31
N LEU A 273 2.66 13.69 5.30
CA LEU A 273 3.17 12.40 4.83
C LEU A 273 4.64 12.50 4.40
N ASN A 274 4.98 13.50 3.57
CA ASN A 274 6.33 13.66 3.04
C ASN A 274 7.36 14.09 4.11
N GLU A 275 6.97 14.93 5.07
CA GLU A 275 7.85 15.32 6.19
C GLU A 275 8.17 14.12 7.10
N ASN A 276 7.25 13.15 7.22
CA ASN A 276 7.35 12.04 8.16
C ASN A 276 7.72 10.69 7.53
N CYS A 277 7.82 10.58 6.20
CA CYS A 277 8.16 9.32 5.55
C CYS A 277 9.66 9.03 5.56
N VAL A 278 10.00 7.77 5.28
CA VAL A 278 11.34 7.28 4.94
C VAL A 278 11.30 6.71 3.52
N ASP A 279 12.14 7.24 2.64
CA ASP A 279 12.27 6.77 1.26
C ASP A 279 13.28 5.62 1.20
N VAL A 280 12.81 4.38 1.05
CA VAL A 280 13.70 3.23 0.98
C VAL A 280 14.35 3.18 -0.40
N SER A 281 15.60 3.65 -0.49
CA SER A 281 16.43 3.51 -1.69
C SER A 281 16.84 2.05 -1.88
N TRP A 282 16.37 1.47 -2.98
CA TRP A 282 16.49 0.05 -3.27
C TRP A 282 17.90 -0.37 -3.66
N ARG A 283 18.32 -1.54 -3.17
CA ARG A 283 19.44 -2.32 -3.71
C ARG A 283 18.90 -3.65 -4.21
N LYS A 284 19.52 -4.20 -5.25
CA LYS A 284 19.18 -5.54 -5.74
C LYS A 284 19.32 -6.55 -4.58
N GLY A 285 18.33 -7.42 -4.42
CA GLY A 285 18.30 -8.41 -3.34
C GLY A 285 17.59 -7.95 -2.07
N ASP A 286 17.30 -6.65 -1.93
CA ASP A 286 16.61 -6.15 -0.74
C ASP A 286 15.18 -6.72 -0.66
N VAL A 287 14.78 -7.10 0.56
CA VAL A 287 13.41 -7.47 0.90
C VAL A 287 12.90 -6.54 2.00
N LEU A 288 11.79 -5.85 1.75
CA LEU A 288 11.11 -4.99 2.73
C LEU A 288 9.79 -5.63 3.13
N VAL A 289 9.53 -5.73 4.43
CA VAL A 289 8.26 -6.18 5.00
C VAL A 289 7.63 -5.01 5.73
N VAL A 290 6.35 -4.73 5.48
CA VAL A 290 5.62 -3.61 6.08
C VAL A 290 4.35 -4.13 6.76
N ASP A 291 4.08 -3.66 7.98
CA ASP A 291 2.79 -3.80 8.64
C ASP A 291 1.77 -2.89 7.96
N ASN A 292 0.98 -3.48 7.06
CA ASN A 292 0.04 -2.78 6.21
C ASN A 292 -1.12 -2.16 6.99
N PHE A 293 -1.33 -2.47 8.27
CA PHE A 293 -2.31 -1.74 9.07
C PHE A 293 -1.75 -0.46 9.67
N ARG A 294 -0.46 -0.46 10.04
CA ARG A 294 0.15 0.63 10.80
C ARG A 294 0.93 1.62 9.94
N PHE A 295 1.32 1.21 8.73
CA PHE A 295 2.14 2.01 7.83
C PHE A 295 1.50 2.12 6.46
N GLN A 296 1.62 3.31 5.87
CA GLN A 296 1.31 3.55 4.45
C GLN A 296 2.59 3.45 3.62
N HIS A 297 2.45 3.09 2.36
CA HIS A 297 3.52 3.14 1.37
C HIS A 297 3.14 3.93 0.12
N ALA A 298 4.17 4.45 -0.55
CA ALA A 298 4.09 5.19 -1.80
C ALA A 298 5.25 4.78 -2.73
N ARG A 299 5.19 5.20 -4.00
CA ARG A 299 6.29 5.05 -4.96
C ARG A 299 6.73 6.43 -5.43
N ARG A 300 8.03 6.71 -5.34
CA ARG A 300 8.62 7.91 -5.94
C ARG A 300 8.76 7.76 -7.47
N PRO A 301 8.72 8.87 -8.23
CA PRO A 301 9.12 8.85 -9.63
C PRO A 301 10.51 8.26 -9.81
N GLY A 302 10.74 7.54 -10.91
CA GLY A 302 12.04 6.96 -11.23
C GLY A 302 12.26 6.78 -12.73
N LYS A 303 13.33 6.08 -13.11
CA LYS A 303 13.68 5.78 -14.50
C LYS A 303 13.85 4.29 -14.74
N PRO A 304 13.52 3.76 -15.93
CA PRO A 304 13.79 2.37 -16.25
C PRO A 304 15.31 2.12 -16.39
N PRO A 305 15.79 0.88 -16.18
CA PRO A 305 15.04 -0.28 -15.72
C PRO A 305 14.69 -0.20 -14.22
N ARG A 306 13.56 -0.80 -13.83
CA ARG A 306 13.18 -1.01 -12.42
C ARG A 306 12.22 -2.19 -12.32
N SER A 307 12.47 -3.11 -11.41
CA SER A 307 11.60 -4.25 -11.14
C SER A 307 11.50 -4.55 -9.65
N ILE A 308 10.34 -4.23 -9.09
CA ILE A 308 9.96 -4.57 -7.72
C ILE A 308 8.84 -5.60 -7.79
N LEU A 309 9.04 -6.72 -7.09
CA LEU A 309 8.03 -7.75 -6.90
C LEU A 309 7.35 -7.56 -5.54
N VAL A 310 6.11 -8.04 -5.43
CA VAL A 310 5.28 -7.85 -4.25
C VAL A 310 4.56 -9.13 -3.86
N SER A 311 4.35 -9.30 -2.55
CA SER A 311 3.53 -10.35 -1.96
C SER A 311 2.71 -9.78 -0.81
N VAL A 312 1.53 -10.34 -0.56
CA VAL A 312 0.60 -9.90 0.49
C VAL A 312 0.19 -11.09 1.36
N CYS A 313 0.03 -10.86 2.66
CA CYS A 313 -0.35 -11.89 3.62
C CYS A 313 -1.53 -11.43 4.49
N LYS A 314 -2.27 -12.40 5.02
CA LYS A 314 -3.29 -12.16 6.05
C LYS A 314 -2.65 -11.75 7.37
#